data_AF-A0A9E3B8G0-F1
#
_entry.id   AF-A0A9E3B8G0-F1
#
_cell.length_a   1.000
_cell.length_b   1.000
_cell.length_c   1.000
_cell.angle_alpha   90.00
_cell.angle_beta   90.00
_cell.angle_gamma   90.00
#
_symmetry.space_group_name_H-M   'P 1'
#
loop_
_entity.id
_entity.type
_entity.pdbx_description
1 polymer ?
#
loop_
_entity_poly.entity_id
_entity_poly.type
_entity_poly.pdbx_seq_one_letter_code
_entity_poly.pdbx_strand_id
1 'polypeptide(L)'
;MASALATKRILLNILIAVLAALSCIGGIATTTAVYAAGKSVLPTDLNIKYVGRWDTSSSTTYTSYWPGAYFKTTFTGTTVKIKLAQAANVYARIDHGTDIFFAHANGIVNLTPTPLAAGTHSLRVAAYSEHDDIAFQGLLLDPGATTVATFISSRLIEFVGDSITVGATDTKR
;
A
#
# COMPACT_ATOMS: atom_id res chain seq x y z
N MET A 1 -66.97 -43.35 10.26
CA MET A 1 -66.46 -42.07 10.80
C MET A 1 -64.95 -42.05 11.06
N ALA A 2 -64.26 -43.18 11.21
CA ALA A 2 -62.80 -43.21 11.46
C ALA A 2 -61.90 -42.90 10.24
N SER A 3 -62.34 -43.20 9.00
CA SER A 3 -61.50 -43.02 7.80
C SER A 3 -61.29 -41.54 7.41
N ALA A 4 -62.30 -40.69 7.60
CA ALA A 4 -62.22 -39.26 7.26
C ALA A 4 -61.23 -38.48 8.15
N LEU A 5 -61.02 -38.93 9.39
CA LEU A 5 -60.09 -38.32 10.34
C LEU A 5 -58.63 -38.66 10.01
N ALA A 6 -58.37 -39.87 9.51
CA ALA A 6 -57.06 -40.31 9.05
C ALA A 6 -56.62 -39.55 7.78
N THR A 7 -57.52 -39.37 6.81
CA THR A 7 -57.23 -38.63 5.58
C THR A 7 -56.93 -37.15 5.84
N LYS A 8 -57.64 -36.51 6.78
CA LYS A 8 -57.35 -35.11 7.20
C LYS A 8 -55.98 -34.97 7.86
N ARG A 9 -55.54 -35.95 8.66
CA ARG A 9 -54.22 -35.95 9.30
C ARG A 9 -53.08 -36.14 8.29
N ILE A 10 -53.29 -37.00 7.28
CA ILE A 10 -52.31 -37.20 6.21
C ILE A 10 -52.17 -35.94 5.34
N LEU A 11 -53.28 -35.30 4.97
CA LEU A 11 -53.28 -34.05 4.20
C LEU A 11 -52.63 -32.89 4.97
N LEU A 12 -52.89 -32.78 6.28
CA LEU A 12 -52.26 -31.78 7.15
C LEU A 12 -50.74 -31.98 7.27
N ASN A 13 -50.29 -33.22 7.38
CA ASN A 13 -48.86 -33.55 7.47
C ASN A 13 -48.12 -33.29 6.14
N ILE A 14 -48.77 -33.55 5.00
CA ILE A 14 -48.23 -33.21 3.67
C ILE A 14 -48.13 -31.69 3.50
N LEU A 15 -49.15 -30.93 3.96
CA LEU A 15 -49.13 -29.48 3.89
C LEU A 15 -48.02 -28.86 4.76
N ILE A 16 -47.78 -29.40 5.96
CA ILE A 16 -46.68 -28.97 6.84
C ILE A 16 -45.31 -29.30 6.21
N ALA A 17 -45.17 -30.46 5.57
CA ALA A 17 -43.93 -30.84 4.89
C ALA A 17 -43.63 -29.95 3.67
N VAL A 18 -44.64 -29.54 2.91
CA VAL A 18 -44.48 -28.63 1.76
C VAL A 18 -44.15 -27.20 2.21
N LEU A 19 -44.76 -26.71 3.30
CA LEU A 19 -44.41 -25.39 3.86
C LEU A 19 -42.99 -25.37 4.49
N ALA A 20 -42.52 -26.47 5.05
CA ALA A 20 -41.15 -26.58 5.58
C ALA A 20 -40.08 -26.69 4.49
N ALA A 21 -40.43 -27.19 3.29
CA ALA A 21 -39.50 -27.26 2.16
C ALA A 21 -39.33 -25.91 1.43
N LEU A 22 -40.30 -24.99 1.55
CA LEU A 22 -40.24 -23.66 0.92
C LEU A 22 -39.47 -22.61 1.73
N SER A 23 -39.14 -22.86 3.00
CA SER A 23 -38.41 -21.92 3.86
C SER A 23 -36.88 -22.04 3.74
N CYS A 24 -36.36 -23.02 2.99
CA CYS A 24 -34.91 -23.25 2.85
C CYS A 24 -34.25 -22.46 1.71
N ILE A 25 -35.00 -21.61 0.99
CA ILE A 25 -34.45 -20.68 0.00
C ILE A 25 -34.25 -19.31 0.68
N GLY A 26 -33.62 -19.32 1.85
CA GLY A 26 -33.11 -18.12 2.51
C GLY A 26 -31.90 -17.64 1.72
N GLY A 27 -32.02 -16.45 1.12
CA GLY A 27 -31.05 -15.88 0.20
C GLY A 27 -29.61 -16.01 0.68
N ILE A 28 -28.76 -16.53 -0.20
CA ILE A 28 -27.31 -16.39 -0.10
C ILE A 28 -27.03 -14.90 -0.26
N ALA A 29 -26.96 -14.17 0.87
CA ALA A 29 -26.41 -12.83 0.90
C ALA A 29 -24.91 -12.98 0.59
N THR A 30 -24.56 -12.91 -0.69
CA THR A 30 -23.17 -12.70 -1.09
C THR A 30 -22.77 -11.31 -0.60
N THR A 31 -22.18 -11.25 0.59
CA THR A 31 -21.47 -10.05 1.02
C THR A 31 -20.27 -9.90 0.11
N THR A 32 -20.44 -9.21 -1.01
CA THR A 32 -19.33 -8.63 -1.74
C THR A 32 -18.69 -7.63 -0.78
N ALA A 33 -17.62 -8.06 -0.10
CA ALA A 33 -16.74 -7.13 0.58
C ALA A 33 -16.19 -6.21 -0.51
N VAL A 34 -16.82 -5.04 -0.66
CA VAL A 34 -16.27 -3.95 -1.46
C VAL A 34 -15.01 -3.56 -0.71
N TYR A 35 -13.86 -4.10 -1.15
CA TYR A 35 -12.58 -3.58 -0.71
C TYR A 35 -12.58 -2.10 -1.13
N ALA A 36 -12.70 -1.21 -0.15
CA ALA A 36 -12.58 0.20 -0.40
C ALA A 36 -11.25 0.42 -1.15
N ALA A 37 -11.29 1.22 -2.21
CA ALA A 37 -10.07 1.54 -2.95
C ALA A 37 -9.07 2.17 -1.98
N GLY A 38 -7.79 1.77 -2.07
CA GLY A 38 -6.73 2.35 -1.25
C GLY A 38 -6.66 3.87 -1.42
N LYS A 39 -6.14 4.57 -0.40
CA LYS A 39 -6.02 6.02 -0.46
C LYS A 39 -4.78 6.43 -1.25
N SER A 40 -4.98 7.15 -2.34
CA SER A 40 -3.90 7.78 -3.10
C SER A 40 -3.34 9.01 -2.36
N VAL A 41 -2.03 9.13 -2.31
CA VAL A 41 -1.28 10.26 -1.74
C VAL A 41 -0.39 10.82 -2.85
N LEU A 42 -0.58 12.08 -3.21
CA LEU A 42 0.19 12.72 -4.29
C LEU A 42 1.59 13.14 -3.84
N PRO A 43 2.55 13.34 -4.77
CA PRO A 43 3.87 13.85 -4.43
C PRO A 43 3.86 15.20 -3.70
N THR A 44 2.82 16.01 -3.91
CA THR A 44 2.62 17.32 -3.27
C THR A 44 2.16 17.26 -1.81
N ASP A 45 1.94 16.07 -1.24
CA ASP A 45 1.55 15.91 0.15
C ASP A 45 2.62 16.48 1.09
N LEU A 46 2.22 17.42 1.96
CA LEU A 46 3.13 18.18 2.83
C LEU A 46 3.85 17.32 3.87
N ASN A 47 3.35 16.10 4.14
CA ASN A 47 3.98 15.14 5.05
C ASN A 47 5.06 14.29 4.36
N ILE A 48 5.26 14.44 3.05
CA ILE A 48 6.37 13.83 2.33
C ILE A 48 7.52 14.84 2.28
N LYS A 49 8.68 14.43 2.77
CA LYS A 49 9.91 15.24 2.79
C LYS A 49 10.92 14.65 1.82
N TYR A 50 11.39 15.48 0.90
CA TYR A 50 12.35 15.09 -0.14
C TYR A 50 13.75 15.57 0.24
N VAL A 51 14.75 14.71 0.04
CA VAL A 51 16.16 14.97 0.30
C VAL A 51 16.98 14.61 -0.92
N GLY A 52 18.00 15.42 -1.18
CA GLY A 52 18.71 15.41 -2.46
C GLY A 52 18.12 16.46 -3.40
N ARG A 53 18.44 16.35 -4.68
CA ARG A 53 17.96 17.28 -5.70
C ARG A 53 16.78 16.64 -6.43
N TRP A 54 15.64 17.29 -6.41
CA TRP A 54 14.40 16.81 -7.02
C TRP A 54 13.86 17.86 -7.99
N ASP A 55 13.40 17.43 -9.16
CA ASP A 55 12.51 18.23 -10.00
C ASP A 55 11.07 18.04 -9.52
N THR A 56 10.49 19.14 -9.06
CA THR A 56 9.13 19.23 -8.54
C THR A 56 8.23 20.12 -9.41
N SER A 57 8.62 20.38 -10.66
CA SER A 57 7.89 21.22 -11.60
C SER A 57 6.51 20.65 -11.97
N SER A 58 6.35 19.32 -11.93
CA SER A 58 5.08 18.63 -12.12
C SER A 58 4.41 18.30 -10.78
N SER A 59 3.14 18.66 -10.62
CA SER A 59 2.37 18.34 -9.39
C SER A 59 2.03 16.85 -9.25
N THR A 60 2.26 16.04 -10.28
CA THR A 60 1.87 14.62 -10.32
C THR A 60 3.04 13.66 -10.41
N THR A 61 4.25 14.15 -10.68
CA THR A 61 5.47 13.34 -10.71
C THR A 61 6.64 14.20 -10.23
N TYR A 62 7.26 13.79 -9.13
CA TYR A 62 8.52 14.38 -8.69
C TYR A 62 9.65 13.43 -9.05
N THR A 63 10.69 13.94 -9.71
CA THR A 63 11.81 13.12 -10.18
C THR A 63 13.05 13.46 -9.38
N SER A 64 13.64 12.46 -8.72
CA SER A 64 14.93 12.63 -8.05
C SER A 64 16.06 12.68 -9.08
N TYR A 65 17.15 13.32 -8.70
CA TYR A 65 18.43 13.23 -9.38
C TYR A 65 19.54 13.03 -8.36
N TRP A 66 20.66 12.50 -8.86
CA TRP A 66 21.88 12.22 -8.11
C TRP A 66 21.73 11.05 -7.13
N PRO A 67 22.81 10.27 -6.93
CA PRO A 67 22.82 9.18 -5.97
C PRO A 67 22.52 9.67 -4.56
N GLY A 68 21.87 8.81 -3.77
CA GLY A 68 21.54 9.10 -2.38
C GLY A 68 20.34 10.01 -2.18
N ALA A 69 19.66 10.46 -3.26
CA ALA A 69 18.37 11.11 -3.14
C ALA A 69 17.32 10.15 -2.53
N TYR A 70 16.47 10.67 -1.65
CA TYR A 70 15.42 9.89 -1.00
C TYR A 70 14.24 10.77 -0.61
N PHE A 71 13.09 10.15 -0.39
CA PHE A 71 11.99 10.79 0.33
C PHE A 71 11.69 10.05 1.63
N LYS A 72 11.09 10.76 2.58
CA LYS A 72 10.60 10.25 3.85
C LYS A 72 9.16 10.67 4.08
N THR A 73 8.40 9.79 4.69
CA THR A 73 7.11 10.14 5.29
C THR A 73 6.82 9.23 6.48
N THR A 74 5.72 9.48 7.16
CA THR A 74 5.13 8.58 8.15
C THR A 74 3.69 8.32 7.70
N PHE A 75 3.19 7.11 7.84
CA PHE A 75 1.84 6.74 7.42
C PHE A 75 1.14 5.90 8.49
N THR A 76 -0.19 6.00 8.58
CA THR A 76 -1.00 5.10 9.39
C THR A 76 -1.41 3.87 8.58
N GLY A 77 -1.81 2.78 9.25
CA GLY A 77 -2.38 1.60 8.61
C GLY A 77 -1.48 0.39 8.75
N THR A 78 -1.54 -0.50 7.77
CA THR A 78 -0.83 -1.79 7.73
C THR A 78 -0.05 -1.98 6.45
N THR A 79 -0.45 -1.31 5.35
CA THR A 79 0.24 -1.41 4.06
C THR A 79 0.57 -0.06 3.42
N VAL A 80 1.67 -0.02 2.68
CA VAL A 80 2.06 1.09 1.81
C VAL A 80 2.62 0.58 0.49
N LYS A 81 2.18 1.21 -0.60
CA LYS A 81 2.71 0.97 -1.95
C LYS A 81 3.26 2.26 -2.51
N ILE A 82 4.34 2.18 -3.28
CA ILE A 82 4.87 3.29 -4.07
C ILE A 82 4.32 3.23 -5.48
N LYS A 83 4.05 4.39 -6.09
CA LYS A 83 3.75 4.51 -7.52
C LYS A 83 4.90 5.22 -8.23
N LEU A 84 5.45 4.57 -9.26
CA LEU A 84 6.55 5.07 -10.07
C LEU A 84 6.12 5.27 -11.53
N ALA A 85 6.59 6.35 -12.16
CA ALA A 85 6.32 6.66 -13.56
C ALA A 85 7.19 5.84 -14.52
N GLN A 86 8.33 5.36 -14.06
CA GLN A 86 9.28 4.54 -14.79
C GLN A 86 9.95 3.54 -13.86
N ALA A 87 10.62 2.53 -14.43
CA ALA A 87 11.36 1.56 -13.64
C ALA A 87 12.56 2.22 -12.93
N ALA A 88 12.77 1.89 -11.66
CA ALA A 88 13.95 2.28 -10.90
C ALA A 88 14.32 1.20 -9.89
N ASN A 89 15.60 1.10 -9.54
CA ASN A 89 16.01 0.32 -8.39
C ASN A 89 15.96 1.20 -7.14
N VAL A 90 15.29 0.73 -6.09
CA VAL A 90 15.12 1.51 -4.85
C VAL A 90 15.35 0.66 -3.61
N TYR A 91 15.82 1.33 -2.56
CA TYR A 91 15.77 0.80 -1.20
C TYR A 91 14.60 1.41 -0.45
N ALA A 92 13.74 0.58 0.14
CA ALA A 92 12.73 1.04 1.07
C ALA A 92 13.09 0.61 2.51
N ARG A 93 12.80 1.48 3.47
CA ARG A 93 12.97 1.20 4.90
C ARG A 93 11.70 1.54 5.65
N ILE A 94 11.19 0.59 6.41
CA ILE A 94 10.05 0.74 7.31
C ILE A 94 10.55 0.76 8.75
N ASP A 95 10.00 1.64 9.60
CA ASP A 95 10.22 1.65 11.05
C ASP A 95 11.69 1.59 11.50
N HIS A 96 12.54 2.36 10.81
CA HIS A 96 13.99 2.38 11.06
C HIS A 96 14.68 1.01 10.96
N GLY A 97 14.01 0.00 10.40
CA GLY A 97 14.55 -1.33 10.19
C GLY A 97 15.62 -1.40 9.10
N THR A 98 15.83 -2.59 8.57
CA THR A 98 16.78 -2.81 7.47
C THR A 98 16.24 -2.27 6.16
N ASP A 99 17.13 -1.83 5.27
CA ASP A 99 16.75 -1.48 3.90
C ASP A 99 16.37 -2.76 3.14
N ILE A 100 15.22 -2.73 2.46
CA ILE A 100 14.74 -3.79 1.57
C ILE A 100 14.93 -3.31 0.14
N PHE A 101 15.59 -4.15 -0.67
CA PHE A 101 15.86 -3.85 -2.07
C PHE A 101 14.66 -4.20 -2.96
N PHE A 102 14.26 -3.27 -3.82
CA PHE A 102 13.26 -3.47 -4.86
C PHE A 102 13.90 -3.22 -6.22
N ALA A 103 14.27 -4.29 -6.91
CA ALA A 103 14.85 -4.25 -8.24
C ALA A 103 13.78 -3.91 -9.30
N HIS A 104 14.11 -3.02 -10.23
CA HIS A 104 13.25 -2.64 -11.36
C HIS A 104 11.81 -2.33 -10.96
N ALA A 105 11.64 -1.68 -9.80
CA ALA A 105 10.34 -1.27 -9.29
C ALA A 105 9.68 -0.33 -10.32
N ASN A 106 8.47 -0.65 -10.76
CA ASN A 106 7.77 0.10 -11.79
C ASN A 106 6.25 0.10 -11.52
N GLY A 107 5.57 1.19 -11.86
CA GLY A 107 4.14 1.34 -11.58
C GLY A 107 3.86 1.27 -10.08
N ILE A 108 2.81 0.53 -9.68
CA ILE A 108 2.46 0.35 -8.27
C ILE A 108 3.22 -0.86 -7.70
N VAL A 109 4.10 -0.62 -6.73
CA VAL A 109 4.91 -1.65 -6.06
C VAL A 109 4.56 -1.68 -4.58
N ASN A 110 4.22 -2.86 -4.06
CA ASN A 110 3.92 -3.05 -2.64
C ASN A 110 5.22 -3.13 -1.83
N LEU A 111 5.44 -2.15 -0.95
CA LEU A 111 6.63 -2.09 -0.10
C LEU A 111 6.45 -2.90 1.20
N THR A 112 5.21 -3.31 1.49
CA THR A 112 4.82 -4.12 2.66
C THR A 112 3.99 -5.31 2.18
N PRO A 113 4.60 -6.29 1.48
CA PRO A 113 3.89 -7.47 0.98
C PRO A 113 3.26 -8.31 2.09
N THR A 114 3.90 -8.33 3.27
CA THR A 114 3.30 -8.78 4.51
C THR A 114 2.77 -7.56 5.26
N PRO A 115 1.47 -7.50 5.60
CA PRO A 115 0.92 -6.38 6.36
C PRO A 115 1.62 -6.19 7.70
N LEU A 116 1.87 -4.93 8.04
CA LEU A 116 2.37 -4.53 9.34
C LEU A 116 1.26 -4.65 10.40
N ALA A 117 1.64 -4.60 11.68
CA ALA A 117 0.66 -4.38 12.74
C ALA A 117 -0.05 -3.03 12.52
N ALA A 118 -1.34 -2.93 12.82
CA ALA A 118 -2.05 -1.68 12.67
C ALA A 118 -1.43 -0.58 13.55
N GLY A 119 -1.03 0.53 12.94
CA GLY A 119 -0.40 1.60 13.69
C GLY A 119 0.08 2.74 12.80
N THR A 120 1.13 3.40 13.25
CA THR A 120 1.82 4.49 12.56
C THR A 120 3.25 4.07 12.28
N HIS A 121 3.66 4.14 11.02
CA HIS A 121 4.93 3.61 10.54
C HIS A 121 5.73 4.65 9.79
N SER A 122 7.05 4.63 9.95
CA SER A 122 7.95 5.48 9.17
C SER A 122 8.30 4.80 7.85
N LEU A 123 8.42 5.58 6.77
CA LEU A 123 8.87 5.12 5.47
C LEU A 123 10.01 6.03 4.98
N ARG A 124 11.08 5.42 4.49
CA ARG A 124 12.09 6.05 3.63
C ARG A 124 12.21 5.25 2.34
N VAL A 125 12.23 5.92 1.19
CA VAL A 125 12.58 5.30 -0.09
C VAL A 125 13.73 6.09 -0.70
N ALA A 126 14.82 5.40 -1.02
CA ALA A 126 16.05 5.97 -1.55
C ALA A 126 16.40 5.35 -2.90
N ALA A 127 17.02 6.16 -3.77
CA ALA A 127 17.62 5.67 -5.00
C ALA A 127 18.72 4.67 -4.67
N TYR A 128 18.81 3.59 -5.44
CA TYR A 128 19.79 2.55 -5.22
C TYR A 128 21.21 2.99 -5.59
N SER A 129 21.38 3.63 -6.76
CA SER A 129 22.69 4.05 -7.26
C SER A 129 22.64 5.37 -8.03
N GLU A 130 23.78 5.83 -8.54
CA GLU A 130 23.90 6.98 -9.45
C GLU A 130 23.26 6.77 -10.82
N HIS A 131 22.76 5.56 -11.10
CA HIS A 131 22.04 5.24 -12.33
C HIS A 131 20.51 5.18 -12.12
N ASP A 132 20.03 5.42 -10.90
CA ASP A 132 18.62 5.29 -10.55
C ASP A 132 17.99 6.62 -10.18
N ASP A 133 17.07 7.07 -11.03
CA ASP A 133 16.21 8.22 -10.74
C ASP A 133 14.81 7.74 -10.33
N ILE A 134 14.33 8.19 -9.17
CA ILE A 134 12.98 7.91 -8.68
C ILE A 134 12.01 8.90 -9.33
N ALA A 135 11.26 8.46 -10.35
CA ALA A 135 10.13 9.22 -10.88
C ALA A 135 8.86 8.93 -10.06
N PHE A 136 8.74 9.59 -8.91
CA PHE A 136 7.72 9.33 -7.89
C PHE A 136 6.36 9.95 -8.24
N GLN A 137 5.33 9.12 -8.36
CA GLN A 137 3.93 9.53 -8.62
C GLN A 137 3.03 9.50 -7.39
N GLY A 138 3.57 9.14 -6.22
CA GLY A 138 2.81 9.11 -4.97
C GLY A 138 2.82 7.76 -4.26
N LEU A 139 2.05 7.68 -3.17
CA LEU A 139 1.83 6.46 -2.41
C LEU A 139 0.38 5.99 -2.57
N LEU A 140 0.17 4.69 -2.36
CA LEU A 140 -1.15 4.11 -2.15
C LEU A 140 -1.17 3.44 -0.77
N LEU A 141 -2.01 3.96 0.11
CA LEU A 141 -2.20 3.48 1.48
C LEU A 141 -3.48 2.67 1.61
N ASP A 142 -3.66 2.01 2.76
CA ASP A 142 -4.93 1.39 3.14
C ASP A 142 -6.11 2.39 3.10
N PRO A 143 -7.35 1.92 2.92
CA PRO A 143 -8.52 2.79 3.05
C PRO A 143 -8.57 3.48 4.42
N GLY A 144 -8.78 4.80 4.41
CA GLY A 144 -8.82 5.61 5.64
C GLY A 144 -7.46 5.94 6.26
N ALA A 145 -6.38 5.29 5.82
CA ALA A 145 -5.03 5.64 6.26
C ALA A 145 -4.61 7.04 5.79
N THR A 146 -3.66 7.68 6.47
CA THR A 146 -3.12 8.98 6.07
C THR A 146 -1.61 9.01 6.20
N THR A 147 -0.99 9.99 5.54
CA THR A 147 0.35 10.42 5.92
C THR A 147 0.28 11.25 7.22
N VAL A 148 1.39 11.29 7.94
CA VAL A 148 1.61 12.05 9.16
C VAL A 148 2.95 12.75 9.03
N ALA A 149 3.09 13.92 9.64
CA ALA A 149 4.32 14.69 9.61
C ALA A 149 5.52 13.83 10.07
N THR A 150 6.56 13.75 9.24
CA THR A 150 7.82 13.09 9.56
C THR A 150 8.89 14.10 9.96
N PHE A 151 9.76 13.71 10.89
CA PHE A 151 10.95 14.49 11.21
C PHE A 151 12.02 14.38 10.12
N ILE A 152 12.64 15.52 9.82
CA ILE A 152 13.88 15.64 9.06
C ILE A 152 14.80 16.62 9.79
N SER A 153 16.10 16.32 9.79
CA SER A 153 17.10 17.24 10.35
C SER A 153 17.10 18.55 9.56
N SER A 154 17.19 19.68 10.27
CA SER A 154 17.42 20.99 9.65
C SER A 154 18.87 21.23 9.23
N ARG A 155 19.80 20.36 9.66
CA ARG A 155 21.20 20.42 9.26
C ARG A 155 21.37 19.86 7.86
N LEU A 156 21.94 20.66 6.97
CA LEU A 156 22.25 20.29 5.59
C LEU A 156 23.76 20.09 5.44
N ILE A 157 24.14 19.03 4.73
CA ILE A 157 25.52 18.74 4.33
C ILE A 157 25.45 18.38 2.84
N GLU A 158 26.34 18.95 2.03
CA GLU A 158 26.50 18.59 0.63
C GLU A 158 27.81 17.83 0.45
N PHE A 159 27.73 16.70 -0.25
CA PHE A 159 28.90 15.94 -0.69
C PHE A 159 29.07 16.13 -2.19
N VAL A 160 30.24 16.59 -2.61
CA VAL A 160 30.65 16.68 -4.02
C VAL A 160 31.88 15.81 -4.19
N GLY A 161 31.84 14.88 -5.13
CA GLY A 161 32.96 13.97 -5.36
C GLY A 161 32.69 13.01 -6.51
N ASP A 162 33.36 11.86 -6.45
CA ASP A 162 33.40 10.88 -7.54
C ASP A 162 32.83 9.51 -7.10
N SER A 163 33.29 8.44 -7.78
CA SER A 163 33.04 7.03 -7.46
C SER A 163 33.06 6.66 -5.97
N ILE A 164 33.90 7.32 -5.16
CA ILE A 164 33.98 7.09 -3.72
C ILE A 164 32.72 7.63 -3.02
N THR A 165 32.29 8.84 -3.35
CA THR A 165 31.10 9.48 -2.77
C THR A 165 29.82 8.71 -3.10
N VAL A 166 29.76 8.10 -4.28
CA VAL A 166 28.61 7.31 -4.73
C VAL A 166 28.68 5.83 -4.30
N GLY A 167 29.75 5.42 -3.62
CA GLY A 167 29.91 4.08 -3.06
C GLY A 167 30.05 2.98 -4.12
N ALA A 168 30.72 3.25 -5.24
CA ALA A 168 30.65 2.41 -6.44
C ALA A 168 31.04 0.93 -6.25
N THR A 169 31.83 0.59 -5.22
CA THR A 169 32.30 -0.77 -4.90
C THR A 169 31.90 -1.24 -3.50
N ASP A 170 30.97 -0.53 -2.83
CA ASP A 170 30.51 -0.94 -1.51
C ASP A 170 29.66 -2.22 -1.59
N THR A 171 29.81 -3.07 -0.58
CA THR A 171 29.02 -4.28 -0.33
C THR A 171 27.54 -4.04 -0.10
N LYS A 172 27.15 -2.82 0.29
CA LYS A 172 25.76 -2.42 0.46
C LYS A 172 25.16 -1.74 -0.78
N ARG A 173 25.83 -1.85 -1.92
CA ARG A 173 25.29 -1.46 -3.21
C ARG A 173 24.33 -2.54 -3.66
#